data_AF-A0A8H4LQ86-F1
#
_entry.id   AF-A0A8H4LQ86-F1
#
_cell.length_a   1.000
_cell.length_b   1.000
_cell.length_c   1.000
_cell.angle_alpha   90.00
_cell.angle_beta   90.00
_cell.angle_gamma   90.00
#
_symmetry.space_group_name_H-M   'P 1'
#
loop_
_entity.id
_entity.type
_entity.pdbx_description
1 polymer ?
#
loop_
_entity_poly.entity_id
_entity_poly.type
_entity_poly.pdbx_seq_one_letter_code
_entity_poly.pdbx_strand_id
1 'polypeptide(L)'
;MIFITFISGLFCLAVWIPVKDTAGILVFSIIFGFSSGGYISLAPTLIAQISDIRQIGTRVGTAFAIQSFGALTGSPIGGAIVSAQNGDYLGLQLFCGCAMIAGTVFIFAARYVQVGFKMVKI
;
A
#
# COMPACT_ATOMS: atom_id res chain seq x y z
N MET A 1 6.77 7.41 -3.39
CA MET A 1 6.19 6.18 -2.78
C MET A 1 6.03 6.30 -1.27
N ILE A 2 7.07 6.54 -0.47
CA ILE A 2 6.95 6.57 1.01
C ILE A 2 5.87 7.56 1.50
N PHE A 3 5.91 8.81 1.06
CA PHE A 3 4.97 9.85 1.50
C PHE A 3 3.51 9.53 1.12
N ILE A 4 3.27 9.09 -0.12
CA ILE A 4 1.92 8.78 -0.62
C ILE A 4 1.34 7.54 0.06
N THR A 5 2.14 6.50 0.30
CA THR A 5 1.70 5.28 0.99
C THR A 5 1.43 5.55 2.48
N PHE A 6 2.27 6.37 3.13
CA PHE A 6 2.07 6.79 4.51
C PHE A 6 0.77 7.59 4.69
N ILE A 7 0.58 8.62 3.86
CA ILE A 7 -0.64 9.43 3.90
C ILE A 7 -1.86 8.57 3.61
N SER A 8 -1.80 7.68 2.62
CA SER A 8 -2.92 6.80 2.31
C SER A 8 -3.27 5.87 3.47
N GLY A 9 -2.27 5.30 4.16
CA GLY A 9 -2.49 4.48 5.35
C GLY A 9 -3.07 5.27 6.53
N LEU A 10 -2.57 6.48 6.76
CA LEU A 10 -3.11 7.38 7.78
C LEU A 10 -4.54 7.82 7.46
N PHE A 11 -4.83 8.12 6.20
CA PHE A 11 -6.17 8.52 5.74
C PHE A 11 -7.15 7.34 5.86
N CYS A 12 -6.69 6.12 5.56
CA CYS A 12 -7.43 4.89 5.77
C CYS A 12 -7.84 4.72 7.25
N LEU A 13 -6.94 4.99 8.21
CA LEU A 13 -7.28 4.90 9.63
C LEU A 13 -8.09 6.10 10.14
N ALA A 14 -7.70 7.31 9.78
CA ALA A 14 -8.27 8.54 10.35
C ALA A 14 -9.61 8.92 9.74
N VAL A 15 -9.86 8.59 8.46
CA VAL A 15 -11.07 9.01 7.73
C VAL A 15 -12.05 7.86 7.56
N TRP A 16 -11.59 6.64 7.29
CA TRP A 16 -12.51 5.53 7.06
C TRP A 16 -13.19 5.02 8.34
N ILE A 17 -12.49 5.06 9.49
CA ILE A 17 -13.03 4.62 10.79
C ILE A 17 -14.22 5.46 11.27
N PRO A 18 -14.16 6.81 11.28
CA PRO A 18 -15.29 7.63 11.76
C PRO A 18 -16.43 7.77 10.74
N VAL A 19 -16.18 7.51 9.44
CA VAL A 19 -17.19 7.69 8.40
C VAL A 19 -18.16 6.52 8.39
N LYS A 20 -19.42 6.81 8.73
CA LYS A 20 -20.53 5.85 8.69
C LYS A 20 -21.52 6.08 7.55
N ASP A 21 -21.38 7.20 6.83
CA ASP A 21 -22.29 7.59 5.75
C ASP A 21 -21.77 7.15 4.37
N THR A 22 -22.68 6.69 3.51
CA THR A 22 -22.37 6.26 2.14
C THR A 22 -21.64 7.34 1.32
N ALA A 23 -22.05 8.61 1.48
CA ALA A 23 -21.40 9.74 0.79
C ALA A 23 -19.94 9.91 1.23
N GLY A 24 -19.64 9.73 2.51
CA GLY A 24 -18.27 9.80 3.03
C GLY A 24 -17.41 8.65 2.52
N ILE A 25 -17.96 7.43 2.42
CA ILE A 25 -17.26 6.26 1.88
C ILE A 25 -16.92 6.46 0.39
N LEU A 26 -17.81 7.06 -0.38
CA LEU A 26 -17.57 7.37 -1.80
C LEU A 26 -16.44 8.38 -1.96
N VAL A 27 -16.46 9.47 -1.20
CA VAL A 27 -15.38 10.49 -1.21
C VAL A 27 -14.05 9.86 -0.80
N PHE A 28 -14.05 9.04 0.25
CA PHE A 28 -12.87 8.27 0.66
C PHE A 28 -12.35 7.38 -0.47
N SER A 29 -13.22 6.64 -1.15
CA SER A 29 -12.85 5.72 -2.24
C SER A 29 -12.21 6.46 -3.42
N ILE A 30 -12.68 7.67 -3.74
CA ILE A 30 -12.09 8.50 -4.81
C ILE A 30 -10.67 8.95 -4.42
N ILE A 31 -10.50 9.50 -3.21
CA ILE A 31 -9.20 9.99 -2.72
C ILE A 31 -8.20 8.84 -2.58
N PHE A 32 -8.67 7.70 -2.06
CA PHE A 32 -7.89 6.48 -1.94
C PHE A 32 -7.51 5.89 -3.30
N GLY A 33 -8.43 5.90 -4.26
CA GLY A 33 -8.17 5.48 -5.64
C GLY A 33 -7.09 6.32 -6.31
N PHE A 34 -7.17 7.65 -6.17
CA PHE A 34 -6.12 8.55 -6.66
C PHE A 34 -4.76 8.28 -6.03
N SER A 35 -4.73 8.10 -4.71
CA SER A 35 -3.47 7.89 -3.97
C SER A 35 -2.85 6.52 -4.25
N SER A 36 -3.67 5.47 -4.36
CA SER A 36 -3.22 4.11 -4.67
C SER A 36 -2.71 3.99 -6.12
N GLY A 37 -3.31 4.72 -7.07
CA GLY A 37 -2.81 4.80 -8.45
C GLY A 37 -1.38 5.33 -8.54
N GLY A 38 -1.03 6.34 -7.72
CA GLY A 38 0.33 6.84 -7.63
C GLY A 38 1.33 5.80 -7.08
N TYR A 39 0.91 4.95 -6.14
CA TYR A 39 1.74 3.84 -5.66
C TYR A 39 1.99 2.80 -6.75
N ILE A 40 0.95 2.37 -7.47
CA ILE A 40 1.03 1.34 -8.51
C ILE A 40 1.93 1.81 -9.66
N SER A 41 1.83 3.08 -10.07
CA SER A 41 2.65 3.64 -11.14
C SER A 41 4.13 3.77 -10.76
N LEU A 42 4.43 4.18 -9.52
CA LEU A 42 5.81 4.41 -9.09
C LEU A 42 6.59 3.11 -8.81
N ALA A 43 5.91 2.01 -8.44
CA ALA A 43 6.56 0.75 -8.11
C ALA A 43 7.50 0.21 -9.22
N PRO A 44 7.05 0.00 -10.46
CA PRO A 44 7.94 -0.45 -11.53
C PRO A 44 8.96 0.62 -11.94
N THR A 45 8.63 1.91 -11.84
CA THR A 45 9.55 3.01 -12.15
C THR A 45 10.76 3.03 -11.20
N LEU A 46 10.54 2.87 -9.89
CA LEU A 46 11.65 2.82 -8.93
C LEU A 46 12.53 1.58 -9.13
N ILE A 47 11.93 0.43 -9.44
CA ILE A 47 12.69 -0.80 -9.74
C ILE A 47 13.54 -0.59 -10.99
N ALA A 48 12.98 0.03 -12.03
CA ALA A 48 13.70 0.34 -13.26
C ALA A 48 14.90 1.28 -13.02
N GLN A 49 14.77 2.28 -12.15
CA GLN A 49 15.85 3.23 -11.84
C GLN A 49 17.08 2.60 -11.18
N ILE A 50 16.91 1.52 -10.42
CA ILE A 50 18.00 0.83 -9.70
C ILE A 50 18.48 -0.45 -10.41
N SER A 51 17.99 -0.70 -11.62
CA SER A 51 18.22 -1.95 -12.36
C SER A 51 18.89 -1.70 -13.69
N ASP A 52 19.74 -2.63 -14.11
CA ASP A 52 20.24 -2.67 -15.48
C ASP A 52 19.07 -2.88 -16.44
N ILE A 53 19.08 -2.17 -17.58
CA ILE A 53 18.03 -2.21 -18.61
C ILE A 53 17.68 -3.63 -19.05
N ARG A 54 18.66 -4.54 -19.10
CA ARG A 54 18.46 -5.94 -19.52
C ARG A 54 17.72 -6.77 -18.47
N GLN A 55 17.69 -6.32 -17.22
CA GLN A 55 17.11 -7.03 -16.08
C GLN A 55 15.81 -6.41 -15.55
N ILE A 56 15.38 -5.25 -16.07
CA ILE A 56 14.18 -4.55 -15.59
C ILE A 56 12.96 -5.47 -15.61
N GLY A 57 12.72 -6.17 -16.72
CA GLY A 57 11.59 -7.08 -16.86
C GLY A 57 11.59 -8.20 -15.82
N THR A 58 12.73 -8.85 -15.61
CA THR A 58 12.87 -9.92 -14.61
C THR A 58 12.65 -9.39 -13.19
N ARG A 59 13.26 -8.25 -12.83
CA ARG A 59 13.15 -7.69 -11.47
C ARG A 59 11.75 -7.17 -11.15
N VAL A 60 11.10 -6.48 -12.10
CA VAL A 60 9.70 -6.05 -11.96
C VAL A 60 8.79 -7.28 -11.87
N GLY A 61 9.01 -8.29 -12.72
CA GLY A 61 8.26 -9.54 -12.70
C GLY A 61 8.38 -10.29 -11.37
N THR A 62 9.60 -10.41 -10.81
CA THR A 62 9.82 -11.03 -9.50
C THR A 62 9.13 -10.25 -8.38
N ALA A 63 9.18 -8.90 -8.41
CA ALA A 63 8.50 -8.07 -7.42
C ALA A 63 6.97 -8.27 -7.46
N PHE A 64 6.37 -8.31 -8.64
CA PHE A 64 4.94 -8.59 -8.79
C PHE A 64 4.56 -10.03 -8.45
N ALA A 65 5.43 -11.01 -8.72
CA ALA A 65 5.22 -12.39 -8.30
C ALA A 65 5.12 -12.48 -6.77
N ILE A 66 6.00 -11.80 -6.02
CA ILE A 66 5.92 -11.74 -4.56
C ILE A 66 4.65 -11.00 -4.10
N GLN A 67 4.31 -9.88 -4.75
CA GLN A 67 3.10 -9.11 -4.43
C GLN A 67 1.82 -9.92 -4.62
N SER A 68 1.80 -10.86 -5.57
CA SER A 68 0.62 -11.70 -5.85
C SER A 68 0.14 -12.50 -4.64
N PHE A 69 1.03 -12.96 -3.77
CA PHE A 69 0.66 -13.67 -2.54
C PHE A 69 -0.09 -12.76 -1.57
N GLY A 70 0.33 -11.49 -1.45
CA GLY A 70 -0.38 -10.50 -0.64
C GLY A 70 -1.75 -10.17 -1.22
N ALA A 71 -1.85 -10.02 -2.55
CA ALA A 71 -3.13 -9.80 -3.22
C ALA A 71 -4.09 -10.98 -3.07
N LEU A 72 -3.57 -12.22 -3.16
CA LEU A 72 -4.35 -13.45 -3.03
C LEU A 72 -4.87 -13.66 -1.59
N THR A 73 -4.01 -13.41 -0.59
CA THR A 73 -4.36 -13.63 0.82
C THR A 73 -5.15 -12.48 1.43
N GLY A 74 -5.05 -11.27 0.87
CA GLY A 74 -5.73 -10.08 1.39
C GLY A 74 -7.25 -10.22 1.45
N SER A 75 -7.88 -10.68 0.36
CA SER A 75 -9.34 -10.80 0.29
C SER A 75 -9.91 -11.86 1.27
N PRO A 76 -9.35 -13.09 1.35
CA PRO A 76 -9.77 -14.07 2.36
C PRO A 76 -9.55 -13.60 3.81
N ILE A 77 -8.40 -12.97 4.11
CA ILE A 77 -8.12 -12.45 5.46
C ILE A 77 -9.14 -11.36 5.81
N GLY A 78 -9.38 -10.41 4.91
CA GLY A 78 -10.36 -9.36 5.11
C GLY A 78 -11.77 -9.90 5.33
N GLY A 79 -12.20 -10.86 4.50
CA GLY A 79 -13.51 -11.51 4.65
C GLY A 79 -13.64 -12.28 5.96
N ALA A 80 -12.59 -12.98 6.40
CA ALA A 80 -12.57 -13.68 7.68
C ALA A 80 -12.67 -12.71 8.87
N ILE A 81 -11.99 -11.55 8.80
CA ILE A 81 -12.07 -10.51 9.84
C ILE A 81 -13.50 -9.96 9.95
N VAL A 82 -14.13 -9.61 8.84
CA VAL A 82 -15.52 -9.10 8.84
C VAL A 82 -16.49 -10.15 9.35
N SER A 83 -16.31 -11.41 8.94
CA SER A 83 -17.14 -12.53 9.42
C SER A 83 -17.00 -12.75 10.93
N ALA A 84 -15.77 -12.68 11.46
CA ALA A 84 -15.50 -12.79 12.90
C ALA A 84 -16.07 -11.63 13.73
N GLN A 85 -16.31 -10.48 13.11
CA GLN A 85 -16.88 -9.29 13.75
C GLN A 85 -18.39 -9.12 13.51
N ASN A 86 -19.10 -10.20 13.11
CA ASN A 86 -20.54 -10.16 12.83
C ASN A 86 -20.95 -9.09 11.80
N GLY A 87 -20.09 -8.81 10.82
CA GLY A 87 -20.34 -7.80 9.79
C GLY A 87 -19.89 -6.38 10.14
N ASP A 88 -19.27 -6.16 11.31
CA ASP A 88 -18.56 -4.91 11.57
C ASP A 88 -17.27 -4.83 10.73
N TYR A 89 -16.99 -3.65 10.21
CA TYR A 89 -15.88 -3.38 9.30
C TYR A 89 -14.65 -2.80 10.01
N LEU A 90 -14.76 -2.45 11.31
CA LEU A 90 -13.69 -1.81 12.07
C LEU A 90 -12.38 -2.61 12.00
N GLY A 91 -12.43 -3.93 12.18
CA GLY A 91 -11.24 -4.79 12.09
C GLY A 91 -10.63 -4.84 10.70
N LEU A 92 -11.46 -4.81 9.64
CA LEU A 92 -10.97 -4.74 8.26
C LEU A 92 -10.26 -3.40 8.01
N GLN A 93 -10.86 -2.29 8.47
CA GLN A 93 -10.29 -0.95 8.35
C GLN A 93 -8.93 -0.85 9.05
N LEU A 94 -8.83 -1.37 10.27
CA LEU A 94 -7.57 -1.45 11.02
C LEU A 94 -6.54 -2.32 10.30
N PHE A 95 -6.95 -3.50 9.80
CA PHE A 95 -6.05 -4.38 9.04
C PHE A 95 -5.48 -3.67 7.80
N CYS A 96 -6.33 -3.02 7.01
CA CYS A 96 -5.92 -2.26 5.85
C CYS A 96 -4.94 -1.13 6.22
N GLY A 97 -5.29 -0.29 7.20
CA GLY A 97 -4.45 0.82 7.61
C GLY A 97 -3.10 0.39 8.18
N CYS A 98 -3.08 -0.60 9.07
CA CYS A 98 -1.86 -1.16 9.65
C CYS A 98 -0.97 -1.82 8.58
N ALA A 99 -1.55 -2.57 7.63
CA ALA A 99 -0.80 -3.18 6.53
C ALA A 99 -0.13 -2.12 5.64
N MET A 100 -0.79 -1.00 5.36
CA MET A 100 -0.22 0.11 4.60
C MET A 100 0.92 0.82 5.35
N ILE A 101 0.76 1.02 6.67
CA ILE A 101 1.83 1.60 7.50
C ILE A 101 3.03 0.64 7.57
N ALA A 102 2.80 -0.65 7.80
CA ALA A 102 3.86 -1.66 7.78
C ALA A 102 4.59 -1.67 6.42
N GLY A 103 3.85 -1.64 5.31
CA GLY A 103 4.41 -1.51 3.97
C GLY A 103 5.25 -0.24 3.80
N THR A 104 4.82 0.88 4.37
CA THR A 104 5.59 2.14 4.37
C THR A 104 6.92 1.97 5.10
N VAL A 105 6.93 1.31 6.26
CA VAL A 105 8.15 1.04 7.03
C VAL A 105 9.11 0.16 6.22
N PHE A 106 8.61 -0.88 5.54
CA PHE A 106 9.44 -1.72 4.67
C PHE A 106 10.03 -0.94 3.49
N ILE A 107 9.24 -0.08 2.82
CA ILE A 107 9.74 0.77 1.72
C ILE A 107 10.79 1.76 2.25
N PHE A 108 10.60 2.31 3.45
CA PHE A 108 11.57 3.18 4.10
C PHE A 108 12.87 2.44 4.41
N ALA A 109 12.79 1.24 4.99
CA ALA A 109 13.95 0.40 5.26
C ALA A 109 14.68 0.01 3.97
N ALA A 110 13.95 -0.36 2.91
CA ALA A 110 14.54 -0.67 1.61
C ALA A 110 15.29 0.53 1.03
N ARG A 111 14.72 1.74 1.13
CA ARG A 111 15.42 2.98 0.71
C ARG A 111 16.66 3.23 1.55
N TYR A 112 16.58 3.02 2.86
CA TYR A 112 17.70 3.18 3.77
C TYR A 112 18.86 2.25 3.41
N VAL A 113 18.58 0.99 3.08
CA VAL A 113 19.60 0.01 2.66
C VAL A 113 20.22 0.39 1.31
N GLN A 114 19.44 0.95 0.37
CA GLN A 114 19.93 1.29 -0.99
C GLN A 114 20.76 2.58 -1.03
N VAL A 115 20.44 3.60 -0.23
CA VAL A 115 21.02 4.96 -0.33
C VAL A 115 21.73 5.42 0.95
N GLY A 116 21.58 4.70 2.07
CA GLY A 116 22.04 5.14 3.39
C GLY A 116 21.31 6.41 3.86
N PHE A 117 21.92 7.17 4.77
CA PHE A 117 21.41 8.47 5.25
C PHE A 117 21.56 9.63 4.24
N LYS A 118 22.07 9.38 3.04
CA LYS A 118 22.26 10.44 2.05
C LYS A 118 20.92 10.79 1.40
N MET A 119 20.45 12.03 1.61
CA MET A 119 19.35 12.64 0.88
C MET A 119 19.77 12.93 -0.56
N VAL A 120 19.87 11.89 -1.38
CA VAL A 120 20.12 12.05 -2.82
C VAL A 120 18.77 12.20 -3.52
N LYS A 121 18.61 13.31 -4.26
CA LYS A 121 17.55 13.46 -5.26
C LYS A 121 17.83 12.42 -6.35
N ILE A 122 17.00 11.39 -6.41
CA ILE A 122 16.89 10.51 -7.59
C ILE A 122 15.94 11.20 -8.55
#